data_AF-A0A4D7BBQ3-F1
#
_entry.id   AF-A0A4D7BBQ3-F1
#
_cell.length_a   1.000
_cell.length_b   1.000
_cell.length_c   1.000
_cell.angle_alpha   90.00
_cell.angle_beta   90.00
_cell.angle_gamma   90.00
#
_symmetry.space_group_name_H-M   'P 1'
#
loop_
_entity.id
_entity.type
_entity.pdbx_description
1 polymer ?
#
loop_
_entity_poly.entity_id
_entity_poly.type
_entity_poly.pdbx_seq_one_letter_code
_entity_poly.pdbx_strand_id
1 'polypeptide(L)'
;MSVTSPSTTMSARPTPEEARFIAEHPALITALAMLEHDAVERAISADPKDDQTRRLALDEARAIRTLRSRLAALGRPAHEAAKGPSPYA
;
A
#
# COMPACT_ATOMS: atom_id res chain seq x y z
N MET A 1 -25.90 -36.98 8.90
CA MET A 1 -24.98 -36.33 7.95
C MET A 1 -24.92 -34.86 8.32
N SER A 2 -23.89 -34.46 9.07
CA SER A 2 -23.74 -33.08 9.54
C SER A 2 -22.94 -32.31 8.50
N VAL A 3 -23.60 -31.36 7.84
CA VAL A 3 -22.97 -30.39 6.95
C VAL A 3 -22.31 -29.32 7.81
N THR A 4 -20.97 -29.33 7.86
CA THR A 4 -20.18 -28.28 8.50
C THR A 4 -20.18 -27.07 7.56
N SER A 5 -20.89 -26.02 7.95
CA SER A 5 -20.82 -24.71 7.28
C SER A 5 -19.38 -24.18 7.29
N PRO A 6 -18.83 -23.65 6.18
CA PRO A 6 -17.58 -22.92 6.24
C PRO A 6 -17.83 -21.63 7.04
N SER A 7 -17.23 -21.55 8.22
CA SER A 7 -17.15 -20.31 8.99
C SER A 7 -16.46 -19.26 8.13
N THR A 8 -17.26 -18.31 7.61
CA THR A 8 -16.80 -17.03 7.08
C THR A 8 -15.85 -16.43 8.09
N THR A 9 -14.55 -16.48 7.79
CA THR A 9 -13.51 -15.97 8.67
C THR A 9 -13.71 -14.46 8.74
N MET A 10 -14.09 -14.00 9.93
CA MET A 10 -14.00 -12.59 10.32
C MET A 10 -12.69 -12.01 9.81
N SER A 11 -12.77 -10.81 9.22
CA SER A 11 -11.67 -9.98 8.73
C SER A 11 -10.48 -9.97 9.69
N ALA A 12 -9.59 -10.94 9.54
CA ALA A 12 -8.33 -11.01 10.26
C ALA A 12 -7.38 -10.04 9.56
N ARG A 13 -6.74 -9.14 10.33
CA ARG A 13 -5.62 -8.38 9.78
C ARG A 13 -4.64 -9.36 9.13
N PRO A 14 -4.09 -9.05 7.95
CA PRO A 14 -3.09 -9.92 7.33
C PRO A 14 -1.97 -10.16 8.32
N THR A 15 -1.55 -11.41 8.43
CA THR A 15 -0.36 -11.79 9.19
C THR A 15 0.87 -11.07 8.62
N PRO A 16 1.96 -10.92 9.39
CA PRO A 16 3.18 -10.29 8.88
C PRO A 16 3.73 -10.99 7.62
N GLU A 17 3.60 -12.31 7.52
CA GLU A 17 4.02 -13.09 6.35
C GLU A 17 3.15 -12.80 5.13
N GLU A 18 1.83 -12.80 5.28
CA GLU A 18 0.90 -12.42 4.20
C GLU A 18 1.11 -10.98 3.76
N ALA A 19 1.30 -10.07 4.72
CA ALA A 19 1.57 -8.67 4.43
C ALA A 19 2.88 -8.48 3.66
N ARG A 20 3.93 -9.24 4.03
CA ARG A 20 5.21 -9.23 3.31
C ARG A 20 5.06 -9.80 1.91
N PHE A 21 4.36 -10.93 1.76
CA PHE A 21 4.06 -11.51 0.45
C PHE A 21 3.35 -10.50 -0.45
N ILE A 22 2.31 -9.82 0.05
CA ILE A 22 1.57 -8.80 -0.69
C ILE A 22 2.47 -7.60 -1.03
N ALA A 23 3.28 -7.13 -0.09
CA ALA A 23 4.15 -5.96 -0.27
C ALA A 23 5.28 -6.21 -1.27
N GLU A 24 5.81 -7.44 -1.32
CA GLU A 24 6.91 -7.85 -2.19
C GLU A 24 6.43 -8.47 -3.52
N HIS A 25 5.12 -8.69 -3.69
CA HIS A 25 4.59 -9.36 -4.87
C HIS A 25 4.84 -8.53 -6.15
N PRO A 26 5.62 -9.04 -7.13
CA PRO A 26 6.02 -8.26 -8.30
C PRO A 26 4.83 -7.70 -9.10
N ALA A 27 3.78 -8.49 -9.29
CA ALA A 27 2.59 -8.02 -10.01
C ALA A 27 1.86 -6.88 -9.29
N LEU A 28 1.81 -6.89 -7.95
CA LEU A 28 1.16 -5.83 -7.18
C LEU A 28 2.01 -4.56 -7.15
N ILE A 29 3.34 -4.71 -7.03
CA ILE A 29 4.27 -3.59 -7.14
C ILE A 29 4.11 -2.89 -8.50
N THR A 30 4.12 -3.66 -9.59
CA THR A 30 3.96 -3.11 -10.94
C THR A 30 2.58 -2.47 -11.12
N ALA A 31 1.50 -3.14 -10.70
CA ALA A 31 0.15 -2.59 -10.83
C ALA A 31 -0.02 -1.27 -10.05
N LEU A 32 0.48 -1.19 -8.81
CA LEU A 32 0.43 0.04 -8.01
C LEU A 32 1.29 1.15 -8.61
N ALA A 33 2.43 0.82 -9.20
CA ALA A 33 3.27 1.80 -9.90
C ALA A 33 2.59 2.34 -11.17
N MET A 34 1.95 1.47 -11.95
CA MET A 34 1.17 1.88 -13.13
C MET A 34 0.00 2.79 -12.74
N LEU A 35 -0.78 2.42 -11.72
CA LEU A 35 -1.88 3.25 -11.24
C LEU A 35 -1.41 4.62 -10.72
N GLU A 36 -0.28 4.67 -10.01
CA GLU A 36 0.31 5.93 -9.55
C GLU A 36 0.72 6.81 -10.75
N HIS A 37 1.35 6.20 -11.78
CA HIS A 37 1.72 6.90 -13.00
C HIS A 37 0.49 7.43 -13.74
N ASP A 38 -0.54 6.61 -13.96
CA ASP A 38 -1.77 7.00 -14.66
C ASP A 38 -2.52 8.13 -13.93
N ALA A 39 -2.51 8.13 -12.59
CA ALA A 39 -3.09 9.21 -11.80
C ALA A 39 -2.30 10.52 -11.97
N VAL A 40 -0.97 10.45 -11.97
CA VAL A 40 -0.12 11.63 -12.22
C VAL A 40 -0.30 12.15 -13.65
N GLU A 41 -0.32 11.27 -14.66
CA GLU A 41 -0.56 11.65 -16.06
C GLU A 41 -1.92 12.31 -16.25
N ARG A 42 -2.97 11.81 -15.58
CA ARG A 42 -4.29 12.47 -15.56
C ARG A 42 -4.24 13.86 -14.94
N ALA A 43 -3.48 14.03 -13.85
CA ALA A 43 -3.34 15.35 -13.21
C ALA A 43 -2.61 16.35 -14.11
N ILE A 44 -1.59 15.89 -14.86
CA ILE A 44 -0.82 16.69 -15.82
C ILE A 44 -1.66 17.04 -17.05
N SER A 45 -2.43 16.08 -17.55
CA SER A 45 -3.24 16.22 -18.76
C SER A 45 -4.58 16.91 -18.53
N ALA A 46 -4.97 17.17 -17.28
CA ALA A 46 -6.19 17.89 -16.96
C ALA A 46 -6.16 19.32 -17.52
N ASP A 47 -7.31 19.82 -17.99
CA ASP A 47 -7.44 21.21 -18.41
C ASP A 47 -6.98 22.13 -17.27
N PRO A 48 -6.14 23.16 -17.53
CA PRO A 48 -5.67 24.06 -16.49
C PRO A 48 -6.78 24.71 -15.65
N LYS A 49 -7.99 24.86 -16.22
CA LYS A 49 -9.19 25.41 -15.56
C LYS A 49 -9.96 24.38 -14.75
N ASP A 50 -9.74 23.09 -14.98
CA ASP A 50 -10.36 22.00 -14.23
C ASP A 50 -9.50 21.63 -13.01
N ASP A 51 -9.55 22.49 -12.00
CA ASP A 51 -8.83 22.27 -10.74
C ASP A 51 -9.36 21.04 -9.99
N GLN A 52 -10.63 20.69 -10.18
CA GLN A 52 -11.24 19.54 -9.51
C GLN A 52 -10.63 18.23 -10.02
N THR A 53 -10.57 18.01 -11.33
CA THR A 53 -9.98 16.80 -11.90
C THR A 53 -8.50 16.67 -11.53
N ARG A 54 -7.75 17.77 -11.60
CA ARG A 54 -6.34 17.80 -11.17
C ARG A 54 -6.18 17.42 -9.71
N ARG A 55 -7.00 17.98 -8.80
CA ARG A 55 -6.94 17.64 -7.37
C ARG A 55 -7.27 16.17 -7.10
N LEU A 56 -8.35 15.67 -7.69
CA LEU A 56 -8.78 14.28 -7.51
C LEU A 56 -7.69 13.30 -7.97
N ALA A 57 -7.07 13.57 -9.13
CA ALA A 57 -5.99 12.75 -9.65
C ALA A 57 -4.72 12.77 -8.76
N LEU A 58 -4.38 13.93 -8.19
CA LEU A 58 -3.27 14.04 -7.23
C LEU A 58 -3.57 13.34 -5.89
N ASP A 59 -4.81 13.46 -5.40
CA ASP A 59 -5.26 12.77 -4.19
C ASP A 59 -5.22 11.24 -4.37
N GLU A 60 -5.59 10.76 -5.56
CA GLU A 60 -5.49 9.34 -5.92
C GLU A 60 -4.03 8.86 -5.93
N ALA A 61 -3.13 9.59 -6.61
CA ALA A 61 -1.69 9.27 -6.60
C ALA A 61 -1.12 9.23 -5.17
N ARG A 62 -1.54 10.18 -4.31
CA ARG A 62 -1.15 10.23 -2.90
C ARG A 62 -1.70 9.05 -2.10
N ALA A 63 -2.94 8.65 -2.36
CA ALA A 63 -3.55 7.49 -1.71
C ALA A 63 -2.80 6.19 -2.09
N ILE A 64 -2.42 6.03 -3.36
CA ILE A 64 -1.64 4.87 -3.84
C ILE A 64 -0.27 4.82 -3.16
N ARG A 65 0.45 5.95 -3.10
CA ARG A 65 1.75 6.03 -2.41
C ARG A 65 1.64 5.73 -0.92
N THR A 66 0.56 6.18 -0.29
CA THR A 66 0.26 5.88 1.13
C THR A 66 0.00 4.39 1.31
N LEU A 67 -0.77 3.76 0.42
CA LEU A 67 -1.04 2.32 0.45
C LEU A 67 0.26 1.52 0.32
N ARG A 68 1.12 1.85 -0.66
CA ARG A 68 2.44 1.21 -0.82
C ARG A 68 3.27 1.29 0.45
N SER A 69 3.31 2.47 1.07
CA SER A 69 4.05 2.69 2.33
C SER A 69 3.48 1.85 3.49
N ARG A 70 2.14 1.72 3.56
CA ARG A 70 1.47 0.90 4.58
C ARG A 70 1.73 -0.59 4.36
N LEU A 71 1.66 -1.08 3.13
CA LEU A 71 1.98 -2.48 2.80
C LEU A 71 3.42 -2.81 3.19
N ALA A 72 4.38 -1.94 2.82
CA ALA A 72 5.77 -2.10 3.22
C ALA A 72 6.00 -2.04 4.74
N ALA A 73 5.18 -1.27 5.48
CA ALA A 73 5.23 -1.24 6.93
C ALA A 73 4.65 -2.51 7.58
N LEU A 74 3.59 -3.08 7.01
CA LEU A 74 2.98 -4.32 7.52
C LEU A 74 3.88 -5.55 7.31
N GLY A 75 4.66 -5.58 6.23
CA GLY A 75 5.62 -6.66 5.97
C GLY A 75 6.93 -6.57 6.77
N ARG A 76 7.17 -5.47 7.50
CA ARG A 76 8.34 -5.34 8.37
C ARG A 76 8.05 -5.97 9.73
N PRO A 77 8.91 -6.86 10.24
CA PRO A 77 8.77 -7.34 11.61
C PRO A 77 8.88 -6.16 12.56
N ALA A 78 8.10 -6.16 13.65
CA ALA A 78 8.01 -5.08 14.65
C ALA A 78 9.32 -4.81 15.43
N HIS A 79 10.46 -5.36 14.99
CA HIS A 79 11.71 -5.40 15.74
C HIS A 79 12.93 -5.10 14.85
N GLU A 80 12.94 -3.97 14.16
CA GLU A 80 14.20 -3.22 14.03
C GLU A 80 14.10 -2.00 14.95
N ALA A 81 14.28 -2.25 16.24
CA ALA A 81 14.66 -1.19 17.15
C ALA A 81 15.96 -0.60 16.57
N ALA A 82 15.90 0.65 16.13
CA ALA A 82 17.08 1.41 15.76
C ALA A 82 18.13 1.18 16.85
N LYS A 83 19.26 0.57 16.50
CA LYS A 83 20.43 0.53 17.39
C LYS A 83 20.74 1.99 17.69
N GLY A 84 20.35 2.44 18.89
CA GLY A 84 20.78 3.73 19.42
C GLY A 84 22.31 3.80 19.36
N PRO A 85 22.89 5.00 19.24
CA PRO A 85 24.33 5.15 19.10
C PRO A 85 25.02 4.43 20.25
N SER A 86 25.97 3.55 19.91
CA SER A 86 26.82 2.87 20.89
C SER A 86 27.50 3.94 21.76
N PRO A 87 27.38 3.91 23.10
CA PRO A 87 28.01 4.91 23.96
C PRO A 87 29.54 4.72 24.10
N TYR A 88 30.16 3.88 23.27
CA TYR A 88 31.59 3.56 23.32
C TYR A 88 32.29 3.65 21.94
N ALA A 89 31.79 4.47 21.01
CA ALA A 89 32.49 4.79 19.77
C ALA A 89 33.39 6.03 19.95
#